data_AF-A0A924W7Y2-F1
#
_entry.id   AF-A0A924W7Y2-F1
#
_cell.length_a   1.000
_cell.length_b   1.000
_cell.length_c   1.000
_cell.angle_alpha   90.00
_cell.angle_beta   90.00
_cell.angle_gamma   90.00
#
_symmetry.space_group_name_H-M   'P 1'
#
loop_
_entity.id
_entity.type
_entity.pdbx_description
1 polymer ?
#
loop_
_entity_poly.entity_id
_entity_poly.type
_entity_poly.pdbx_seq_one_letter_code
_entity_poly.pdbx_strand_id
1 'polypeptide(L)'
;MDNRFFSLPFQFNTEKLAADLATCEAQQWAMHFNKNDYAGDWTGIALRSATGNSIDIKAVPGQAFQDTPLLAQCPYFREILDTLEFQKETVRLLALAPGSVIKEHRDQGLGYEHGCFRLHIPITTDDQVSFIVDKTRLPMGAGQCWYANFDLPHSVLHEGNTRRIHLVIDGTRNEWTDRLFGEIGYDFDLEAQQKEYDDATKAQMIEHLSMMDTDAAREIIARLEIKRLPSSKSTMNGSEVVESPMEHGWVPTDVQSSDKGLVFKWLYVGKKSFSEPFFQDTLQIAKQFELNKIHPNRRSSIEQLIKIAQNTDSIEPTAFIFHVSRCGSTLLSQLLGTDARNIVLSEAPLLDTILRLPYHEHRIAQDTVNQVFLAALRLLGRKRNSTEEHLFIKTDCWHVFFYDTLRRLFPKTLFILLYRSPDEVLYSQQKQRGIQSMPFTLESALTGIQEGRFEPHDLDGYFLQLLERIFAGFARIKAENSNVFLINYNTGQAGMISALEKGAGIEFSQDTLVKMEKRGHFHAKKPYELFEEEKPTVFDPDRLQNLMALYDQLDGMQ
;
A
#
# COMPACT_ATOMS: atom_id res chain seq x y z
N MET A 1 -28.83 -2.30 11.00
CA MET A 1 -28.42 -0.98 10.48
C MET A 1 -27.55 -1.26 9.28
N ASP A 2 -27.42 -0.30 8.37
CA ASP A 2 -26.70 -0.51 7.12
C ASP A 2 -25.94 0.77 6.80
N ASN A 3 -24.67 0.64 6.42
CA ASN A 3 -23.74 1.75 6.19
C ASN A 3 -24.05 2.56 4.92
N ARG A 4 -25.18 2.27 4.25
CA ARG A 4 -25.67 2.96 3.05
C ARG A 4 -25.81 4.46 3.22
N PHE A 5 -26.54 4.92 4.24
CA PHE A 5 -26.75 6.34 4.53
C PHE A 5 -27.41 6.54 5.89
N PHE A 6 -27.19 7.71 6.48
CA PHE A 6 -27.84 8.14 7.73
C PHE A 6 -27.77 9.66 7.91
N SER A 7 -28.69 10.20 8.71
CA SER A 7 -28.69 11.61 9.11
C SER A 7 -27.73 11.81 10.28
N LEU A 8 -26.88 12.83 10.18
CA LEU A 8 -26.10 13.34 11.30
C LEU A 8 -26.97 14.19 12.22
N PRO A 9 -26.63 14.34 13.52
CA PRO A 9 -27.40 15.08 14.52
C PRO A 9 -27.26 16.61 14.38
N PHE A 10 -27.24 17.11 13.15
CA PHE A 10 -27.16 18.53 12.83
C PHE A 10 -28.41 18.99 12.09
N GLN A 11 -29.03 20.05 12.60
CA GLN A 11 -30.11 20.77 11.95
C GLN A 11 -29.69 22.24 11.81
N PHE A 12 -29.35 22.64 10.59
CA PHE A 12 -28.92 23.99 10.27
C PHE A 12 -30.12 24.90 9.95
N ASN A 13 -29.95 26.20 10.21
CA ASN A 13 -30.98 27.22 10.02
C ASN A 13 -31.15 27.51 8.53
N THR A 14 -32.34 27.21 8.00
CA THR A 14 -32.66 27.32 6.57
C THR A 14 -32.67 28.75 6.05
N GLU A 15 -33.07 29.73 6.87
CA GLU A 15 -33.05 31.15 6.47
C GLU A 15 -31.63 31.67 6.29
N LYS A 16 -30.72 31.29 7.20
CA LYS A 16 -29.29 31.63 7.09
C LYS A 16 -28.61 30.91 5.93
N LEU A 17 -28.96 29.64 5.67
CA LEU A 17 -28.49 28.92 4.48
C LEU A 17 -28.92 29.62 3.19
N ALA A 18 -30.16 30.09 3.13
CA ALA A 18 -30.69 30.81 1.98
C ALA A 18 -30.00 32.18 1.78
N ALA A 19 -29.67 32.88 2.87
CA ALA A 19 -28.94 34.15 2.81
C ALA A 19 -27.54 33.99 2.19
N ASP A 20 -26.77 32.98 2.61
CA ASP A 20 -25.45 32.70 2.03
C ASP A 20 -25.55 32.17 0.59
N LEU A 21 -26.59 31.40 0.28
CA LEU A 21 -26.87 30.94 -1.08
C LEU A 21 -27.14 32.11 -2.02
N ALA A 22 -27.91 33.11 -1.61
CA ALA A 22 -28.20 34.30 -2.43
C ALA A 22 -26.92 35.03 -2.86
N THR A 23 -25.91 35.08 -1.99
CA THR A 23 -24.57 35.62 -2.30
C THR A 23 -23.86 34.79 -3.38
N CYS A 24 -23.97 33.47 -3.33
CA CYS A 24 -23.39 32.56 -4.31
C CYS A 24 -24.13 32.60 -5.67
N GLU A 25 -25.45 32.80 -5.67
CA GLU A 25 -26.25 32.89 -6.90
C GLU A 25 -25.93 34.12 -7.74
N ALA A 26 -25.38 35.18 -7.14
CA ALA A 26 -24.90 36.36 -7.86
C ALA A 26 -23.58 36.12 -8.61
N GLN A 27 -22.94 34.96 -8.45
CA GLN A 27 -21.67 34.62 -9.08
C GLN A 27 -21.83 33.76 -10.33
N GLN A 28 -20.73 33.52 -11.06
CA GLN A 28 -20.72 32.58 -12.17
C GLN A 28 -20.67 31.13 -11.68
N TRP A 29 -21.61 30.29 -12.13
CA TRP A 29 -21.65 28.87 -11.82
C TRP A 29 -21.05 28.06 -12.98
N ALA A 30 -20.28 27.03 -12.65
CA ALA A 30 -19.71 26.11 -13.62
C ALA A 30 -20.70 24.99 -13.96
N MET A 31 -20.72 24.54 -15.22
CA MET A 31 -21.43 23.31 -15.61
C MET A 31 -20.74 22.10 -14.98
N HIS A 32 -21.52 21.11 -14.54
CA HIS A 32 -20.97 19.88 -13.98
C HIS A 32 -20.18 19.11 -15.04
N PHE A 33 -18.99 18.63 -14.66
CA PHE A 33 -17.98 18.07 -15.57
C PHE A 33 -18.33 16.67 -16.11
N ASN A 34 -19.17 15.91 -15.39
CA ASN A 34 -19.61 14.55 -15.77
C ASN A 34 -20.77 14.54 -16.79
N LYS A 35 -20.53 15.04 -18.01
CA LYS A 35 -21.59 15.17 -19.04
C LYS A 35 -22.25 13.85 -19.49
N ASN A 36 -21.65 12.69 -19.22
CA ASN A 36 -22.21 11.40 -19.60
C ASN A 36 -23.27 10.88 -18.60
N ASP A 37 -23.20 11.37 -17.35
CA ASP A 37 -23.92 10.82 -16.21
C ASP A 37 -25.22 11.56 -15.90
N TYR A 38 -25.53 12.65 -16.61
CA TYR A 38 -26.79 13.36 -16.44
C TYR A 38 -27.44 13.78 -17.77
N ALA A 39 -28.74 14.05 -17.70
CA ALA A 39 -29.52 14.75 -18.71
C ALA A 39 -30.23 15.94 -18.04
N GLY A 40 -30.21 17.12 -18.67
CA GLY A 40 -30.71 18.38 -18.08
C GLY A 40 -29.57 19.31 -17.65
N ASP A 41 -29.83 20.24 -16.73
CA ASP A 41 -28.85 21.23 -16.27
C ASP A 41 -28.38 20.93 -14.84
N TRP A 42 -27.09 20.58 -14.73
CA TRP A 42 -26.40 20.39 -13.46
C TRP A 42 -25.23 21.37 -13.38
N THR A 43 -25.27 22.25 -12.38
CA THR A 43 -24.28 23.31 -12.18
C THR A 43 -23.73 23.27 -10.77
N GLY A 44 -22.55 23.85 -10.57
CA GLY A 44 -21.99 24.00 -9.24
C GLY A 44 -21.10 25.22 -9.09
N ILE A 45 -20.82 25.55 -7.83
CA ILE A 45 -19.86 26.59 -7.45
C ILE A 45 -19.11 26.12 -6.21
N ALA A 46 -17.78 26.26 -6.24
CA ALA A 46 -16.91 25.85 -5.15
C ALA A 46 -16.76 26.98 -4.12
N LEU A 47 -16.85 26.61 -2.85
CA LEU A 47 -16.48 27.41 -1.70
C LEU A 47 -15.06 27.05 -1.21
N ARG A 48 -14.61 25.82 -1.49
CA ARG A 48 -13.24 25.33 -1.27
C ARG A 48 -12.87 24.39 -2.41
N SER A 49 -11.72 24.63 -3.05
CA SER A 49 -11.22 23.88 -4.22
C SER A 49 -9.71 23.80 -4.21
N ALA A 50 -9.13 22.95 -5.07
CA ALA A 50 -7.68 22.79 -5.11
C ALA A 50 -6.98 24.04 -5.68
N THR A 51 -7.62 24.72 -6.62
CA THR A 51 -7.12 25.98 -7.19
C THR A 51 -7.48 27.21 -6.34
N GLY A 52 -8.41 27.10 -5.39
CA GLY A 52 -9.02 28.24 -4.69
C GLY A 52 -9.94 29.09 -5.57
N ASN A 53 -10.29 28.62 -6.77
CA ASN A 53 -11.24 29.27 -7.67
C ASN A 53 -12.65 28.68 -7.49
N SER A 54 -13.68 29.53 -7.54
CA SER A 54 -15.08 29.14 -7.36
C SER A 54 -15.67 28.37 -8.55
N ILE A 55 -15.05 28.43 -9.73
CA ILE A 55 -15.47 27.61 -10.90
C ILE A 55 -14.88 26.19 -10.88
N ASP A 56 -13.90 25.92 -10.03
CA ASP A 56 -13.26 24.62 -9.91
C ASP A 56 -14.05 23.72 -8.97
N ILE A 57 -15.08 23.09 -9.53
CA ILE A 57 -15.99 22.20 -8.80
C ILE A 57 -15.51 20.75 -8.75
N LYS A 58 -14.30 20.45 -9.24
CA LYS A 58 -13.75 19.10 -9.26
C LYS A 58 -13.27 18.70 -7.87
N ALA A 59 -13.60 17.47 -7.47
CA ALA A 59 -12.94 16.81 -6.35
C ALA A 59 -11.78 16.00 -6.93
N VAL A 60 -10.54 16.44 -6.72
CA VAL A 60 -9.34 15.70 -7.11
C VAL A 60 -8.63 15.25 -5.84
N PRO A 61 -8.67 13.94 -5.49
CA PRO A 61 -8.03 13.42 -4.29
C PRO A 61 -6.54 13.79 -4.21
N GLY A 62 -6.05 14.10 -3.01
CA GLY A 62 -4.62 14.32 -2.75
C GLY A 62 -4.06 15.69 -3.16
N GLN A 63 -4.88 16.66 -3.55
CA GLN A 63 -4.46 18.05 -3.72
C GLN A 63 -4.61 18.86 -2.42
N ALA A 64 -3.78 19.88 -2.23
CA ALA A 64 -4.01 20.84 -1.16
C ALA A 64 -5.23 21.70 -1.51
N PHE A 65 -6.26 21.65 -0.67
CA PHE A 65 -7.46 22.45 -0.86
C PHE A 65 -7.38 23.76 -0.09
N GLN A 66 -7.91 24.82 -0.69
CA GLN A 66 -7.94 26.14 -0.07
C GLN A 66 -9.31 26.80 -0.25
N ASP A 67 -9.66 27.63 0.73
CA ASP A 67 -10.92 28.37 0.71
C ASP A 67 -10.91 29.36 -0.45
N THR A 68 -12.03 29.44 -1.16
CA THR A 68 -12.22 30.44 -2.21
C THR A 68 -12.53 31.81 -1.56
N PRO A 69 -12.25 32.93 -2.26
CA PRO A 69 -12.70 34.25 -1.82
C PRO A 69 -14.22 34.36 -1.62
N LEU A 70 -15.00 33.47 -2.26
CA LEU A 70 -16.44 33.43 -2.11
C LEU A 70 -16.87 32.96 -0.71
N LEU A 71 -16.18 31.96 -0.14
CA LEU A 71 -16.50 31.47 1.22
C LEU A 71 -16.36 32.58 2.27
N ALA A 72 -15.48 33.57 2.05
CA ALA A 72 -15.36 34.71 2.95
C ALA A 72 -16.57 35.64 2.98
N GLN A 73 -17.45 35.55 1.98
CA GLN A 73 -18.69 36.31 1.90
C GLN A 73 -19.90 35.52 2.42
N CYS A 74 -19.69 34.26 2.81
CA CYS A 74 -20.72 33.34 3.30
C CYS A 74 -20.47 32.99 4.78
N PRO A 75 -20.87 33.87 5.72
CA PRO A 75 -20.56 33.69 7.14
C PRO A 75 -21.21 32.45 7.76
N TYR A 76 -22.40 32.05 7.30
CA TYR A 76 -23.08 30.89 7.86
C TYR A 76 -22.51 29.56 7.34
N PHE A 77 -22.13 29.48 6.06
CA PHE A 77 -21.40 28.33 5.54
C PHE A 77 -20.08 28.15 6.29
N ARG A 78 -19.36 29.23 6.63
CA ARG A 78 -18.16 29.14 7.48
C ARG A 78 -18.48 28.60 8.88
N GLU A 79 -19.53 29.11 9.53
CA GLU A 79 -20.00 28.60 10.84
C GLU A 79 -20.28 27.09 10.82
N ILE A 80 -20.92 26.60 9.74
CA ILE A 80 -21.16 25.17 9.52
C ILE A 80 -19.85 24.40 9.40
N LEU A 81 -18.90 24.88 8.57
CA LEU A 81 -17.62 24.21 8.38
C LEU A 81 -16.79 24.17 9.67
N ASP A 82 -16.83 25.22 10.48
CA ASP A 82 -16.13 25.29 11.77
C ASP A 82 -16.73 24.32 12.81
N THR A 83 -18.04 24.04 12.71
CA THR A 83 -18.75 23.08 13.59
C THR A 83 -18.34 21.62 13.35
N LEU A 84 -17.91 21.30 12.13
CA LEU A 84 -17.57 19.93 11.73
C LEU A 84 -16.08 19.65 11.97
N GLU A 85 -15.70 18.87 12.97
CA GLU A 85 -14.28 18.75 13.41
C GLU A 85 -13.45 17.73 12.58
N PHE A 86 -13.52 17.82 11.25
CA PHE A 86 -12.67 17.07 10.33
C PHE A 86 -12.02 17.96 9.27
N GLN A 87 -10.99 17.42 8.60
CA GLN A 87 -10.32 18.12 7.51
C GLN A 87 -11.21 18.07 6.25
N LYS A 88 -11.58 19.25 5.74
CA LYS A 88 -12.39 19.38 4.53
C LYS A 88 -11.49 19.40 3.30
N GLU A 89 -11.84 18.57 2.33
CA GLU A 89 -11.24 18.57 1.02
C GLU A 89 -11.97 19.57 0.13
N THR A 90 -13.14 19.21 -0.42
CA THR A 90 -13.97 20.13 -1.19
C THR A 90 -15.19 20.60 -0.42
N VAL A 91 -15.60 21.84 -0.69
CA VAL A 91 -16.87 22.39 -0.25
C VAL A 91 -17.49 23.07 -1.45
N ARG A 92 -18.70 22.65 -1.84
CA ARG A 92 -19.35 23.16 -3.06
C ARG A 92 -20.86 23.16 -2.95
N LEU A 93 -21.49 24.06 -3.67
CA LEU A 93 -22.92 24.04 -3.92
C LEU A 93 -23.16 23.30 -5.23
N LEU A 94 -24.02 22.29 -5.22
CA LEU A 94 -24.45 21.58 -6.41
C LEU A 94 -25.94 21.83 -6.65
N ALA A 95 -26.25 22.39 -7.81
CA ALA A 95 -27.60 22.76 -8.22
C ALA A 95 -28.09 21.92 -9.40
N LEU A 96 -29.21 21.24 -9.20
CA LEU A 96 -29.88 20.43 -10.21
C LEU A 96 -31.18 21.13 -10.63
N ALA A 97 -31.34 21.41 -11.92
CA ALA A 97 -32.52 22.08 -12.45
C ALA A 97 -33.74 21.14 -12.50
N PRO A 98 -34.98 21.68 -12.48
CA PRO A 98 -36.22 20.93 -12.77
C PRO A 98 -36.10 20.02 -13.99
N GLY A 99 -36.62 18.81 -13.91
CA GLY A 99 -36.62 17.82 -15.00
C GLY A 99 -35.26 17.16 -15.28
N SER A 100 -34.22 17.47 -14.51
CA SER A 100 -32.89 16.88 -14.71
C SER A 100 -32.79 15.49 -14.06
N VAL A 101 -32.00 14.63 -14.68
CA VAL A 101 -31.76 13.25 -14.25
C VAL A 101 -30.27 13.02 -14.12
N ILE A 102 -29.83 12.55 -12.96
CA ILE A 102 -28.52 11.95 -12.76
C ILE A 102 -28.73 10.43 -12.85
N LYS A 103 -28.14 9.82 -13.89
CA LYS A 103 -28.25 8.38 -14.16
C LYS A 103 -27.58 7.59 -13.03
N GLU A 104 -27.93 6.31 -12.94
CA GLU A 104 -27.29 5.41 -11.98
C GLU A 104 -25.79 5.31 -12.26
N HIS A 105 -24.98 5.66 -11.26
CA HIS A 105 -23.52 5.61 -11.31
C HIS A 105 -22.97 5.30 -9.91
N ARG A 106 -21.64 5.21 -9.81
CA ARG A 106 -20.90 5.02 -8.56
C ARG A 106 -19.78 6.04 -8.52
N ASP A 107 -19.64 6.73 -7.39
CA ASP A 107 -18.50 7.59 -7.13
C ASP A 107 -17.45 6.76 -6.39
N GLN A 108 -16.49 6.22 -7.14
CA GLN A 108 -15.48 5.31 -6.61
C GLN A 108 -14.69 5.95 -5.46
N GLY A 109 -14.61 5.25 -4.33
CA GLY A 109 -13.80 5.66 -3.18
C GLY A 109 -14.44 6.66 -2.22
N LEU A 110 -15.73 7.00 -2.37
CA LEU A 110 -16.45 7.92 -1.45
C LEU A 110 -17.25 7.23 -0.32
N GLY A 111 -16.99 5.94 -0.11
CA GLY A 111 -17.43 5.23 1.09
C GLY A 111 -16.55 5.54 2.29
N TYR A 112 -17.15 5.67 3.47
CA TYR A 112 -16.46 5.98 4.73
C TYR A 112 -15.33 4.98 5.06
N GLU A 113 -15.45 3.74 4.58
CA GLU A 113 -14.46 2.66 4.66
C GLU A 113 -13.13 2.95 3.92
N HIS A 114 -13.14 3.90 2.97
CA HIS A 114 -11.97 4.31 2.19
C HIS A 114 -11.22 5.49 2.82
N GLY A 115 -11.62 5.92 4.03
CA GLY A 115 -10.95 7.01 4.75
C GLY A 115 -11.36 8.43 4.30
N CYS A 116 -12.31 8.54 3.37
CA CYS A 116 -12.95 9.80 3.01
C CYS A 116 -14.47 9.62 2.90
N PHE A 117 -15.21 10.72 2.94
CA PHE A 117 -16.67 10.67 2.89
C PHE A 117 -17.25 11.98 2.40
N ARG A 118 -18.51 11.92 1.96
CA ARG A 118 -19.28 13.07 1.49
C ARG A 118 -20.49 13.31 2.36
N LEU A 119 -20.66 14.55 2.79
CA LEU A 119 -21.87 15.03 3.43
C LEU A 119 -22.70 15.88 2.47
N HIS A 120 -24.02 15.76 2.60
CA HIS A 120 -24.99 16.61 1.92
C HIS A 120 -25.82 17.37 2.94
N ILE A 121 -25.90 18.69 2.77
CA ILE A 121 -26.81 19.57 3.49
C ILE A 121 -27.74 20.23 2.45
N PRO A 122 -29.01 19.80 2.35
CA PRO A 122 -29.96 20.39 1.42
C PRO A 122 -30.28 21.83 1.85
N ILE A 123 -30.13 22.79 0.94
CA ILE A 123 -30.52 24.19 1.15
C ILE A 123 -31.90 24.42 0.54
N THR A 124 -32.06 23.99 -0.71
CA THR A 124 -33.33 23.99 -1.43
C THR A 124 -33.58 22.59 -1.95
N THR A 125 -34.70 22.00 -1.58
CA THR A 125 -35.12 20.65 -2.00
C THR A 125 -36.64 20.56 -1.91
N ASP A 126 -37.25 19.61 -2.61
CA ASP A 126 -38.68 19.34 -2.55
C ASP A 126 -38.98 17.82 -2.57
N ASP A 127 -40.22 17.45 -2.30
CA ASP A 127 -40.65 16.05 -2.23
C ASP A 127 -40.65 15.33 -3.59
N GLN A 128 -40.49 16.08 -4.69
CA GLN A 128 -40.40 15.58 -6.07
C GLN A 128 -38.94 15.32 -6.49
N VAL A 129 -37.99 15.44 -5.56
CA VAL A 129 -36.63 14.91 -5.71
C VAL A 129 -36.60 13.46 -5.23
N SER A 130 -36.26 12.56 -6.14
CA SER A 130 -36.03 11.14 -5.88
C SER A 130 -34.54 10.84 -5.94
N PHE A 131 -33.88 10.88 -4.78
CA PHE A 131 -32.50 10.42 -4.64
C PHE A 131 -32.51 8.96 -4.19
N ILE A 132 -31.99 8.06 -5.02
CA ILE A 132 -31.91 6.62 -4.75
C ILE A 132 -30.44 6.24 -4.50
N VAL A 133 -30.16 5.53 -3.40
CA VAL A 133 -28.86 4.91 -3.08
C VAL A 133 -29.11 3.45 -2.79
N ASP A 134 -28.47 2.56 -3.53
CA ASP A 134 -28.66 1.11 -3.49
C ASP A 134 -30.15 0.72 -3.42
N LYS A 135 -30.89 1.16 -4.45
CA LYS A 135 -32.33 0.91 -4.65
C LYS A 135 -33.24 1.45 -3.54
N THR A 136 -32.71 2.25 -2.61
CA THR A 136 -33.46 2.79 -1.47
C THR A 136 -33.49 4.31 -1.55
N ARG A 137 -34.66 4.91 -1.28
CA ARG A 137 -34.82 6.36 -1.30
C ARG A 137 -34.11 6.99 -0.10
N LEU A 138 -33.28 8.00 -0.36
CA LEU A 138 -32.59 8.84 0.61
C LEU A 138 -33.43 10.11 0.90
N PRO A 139 -34.09 10.23 2.07
CA PRO A 139 -35.08 11.27 2.34
C PRO A 139 -34.44 12.54 2.94
N MET A 140 -33.68 13.26 2.13
CA MET A 140 -32.98 14.48 2.55
C MET A 140 -33.91 15.71 2.66
N GLY A 141 -34.07 16.26 3.87
CA GLY A 141 -34.81 17.50 4.14
C GLY A 141 -33.93 18.74 4.27
N ALA A 142 -34.51 19.93 4.07
CA ALA A 142 -33.80 21.20 4.17
C ALA A 142 -33.15 21.42 5.55
N GLY A 143 -31.88 21.84 5.54
CA GLY A 143 -31.06 22.07 6.74
C GLY A 143 -30.57 20.82 7.46
N GLN A 144 -30.98 19.61 7.05
CA GLN A 144 -30.46 18.37 7.61
C GLN A 144 -29.07 18.06 7.07
N CYS A 145 -28.24 17.35 7.83
CA CYS A 145 -26.94 16.88 7.36
C CYS A 145 -26.94 15.37 7.17
N TRP A 146 -26.62 14.90 5.97
CA TRP A 146 -26.68 13.48 5.62
C TRP A 146 -25.34 12.96 5.14
N TYR A 147 -24.98 11.78 5.60
CA TYR A 147 -23.97 10.93 4.96
C TYR A 147 -24.67 9.91 4.06
N ALA A 148 -24.07 9.61 2.92
CA ALA A 148 -24.41 8.45 2.11
C ALA A 148 -23.13 7.86 1.50
N ASN A 149 -23.07 6.53 1.40
CA ASN A 149 -22.01 5.82 0.71
C ASN A 149 -22.26 5.90 -0.80
N PHE A 150 -21.55 6.81 -1.48
CA PHE A 150 -21.67 7.00 -2.93
C PHE A 150 -20.86 6.00 -3.76
N ASP A 151 -20.09 5.11 -3.12
CA ASP A 151 -19.48 3.95 -3.78
C ASP A 151 -20.54 2.92 -4.21
N LEU A 152 -21.73 2.99 -3.61
CA LEU A 152 -22.92 2.24 -3.99
C LEU A 152 -23.65 2.88 -5.18
N PRO A 153 -24.37 2.08 -6.00
CA PRO A 153 -25.14 2.60 -7.12
C PRO A 153 -26.15 3.64 -6.66
N HIS A 154 -26.11 4.82 -7.27
CA HIS A 154 -27.01 5.90 -6.89
C HIS A 154 -27.44 6.75 -8.09
N SER A 155 -28.65 7.32 -8.00
CA SER A 155 -29.26 8.14 -9.04
C SER A 155 -30.12 9.23 -8.43
N VAL A 156 -30.38 10.29 -9.21
CA VAL A 156 -31.27 11.38 -8.81
C VAL A 156 -32.22 11.69 -9.96
N LEU A 157 -33.51 11.61 -9.69
CA LEU A 157 -34.56 12.10 -10.58
C LEU A 157 -35.21 13.32 -9.93
N HIS A 158 -35.30 14.42 -10.68
CA HIS A 158 -35.89 15.66 -10.18
C HIS A 158 -37.11 16.05 -11.02
N GLU A 159 -38.30 15.75 -10.49
CA GLU A 159 -39.60 16.01 -11.14
C GLU A 159 -40.27 17.31 -10.66
N GLY A 160 -39.61 18.02 -9.74
CA GLY A 160 -40.07 19.28 -9.17
C GLY A 160 -39.93 20.47 -10.11
N ASN A 161 -40.41 21.63 -9.64
CA ASN A 161 -40.42 22.89 -10.40
C ASN A 161 -39.40 23.92 -9.89
N THR A 162 -38.66 23.61 -8.84
CA THR A 162 -37.70 24.52 -8.20
C THR A 162 -36.30 23.91 -8.19
N ARG A 163 -35.23 24.70 -8.32
CA ARG A 163 -33.86 24.16 -8.32
C ARG A 163 -33.57 23.43 -7.00
N ARG A 164 -33.01 22.23 -7.08
CA ARG A 164 -32.50 21.50 -5.92
C ARG A 164 -31.04 21.88 -5.71
N ILE A 165 -30.71 22.45 -4.55
CA ILE A 165 -29.38 22.97 -4.22
C ILE A 165 -28.91 22.39 -2.89
N HIS A 166 -27.79 21.67 -2.92
CA HIS A 166 -27.16 21.10 -1.72
C HIS A 166 -25.78 21.70 -1.52
N LEU A 167 -25.44 22.00 -0.26
CA LEU A 167 -24.06 22.15 0.18
C LEU A 167 -23.47 20.76 0.34
N VAL A 168 -22.41 20.48 -0.41
CA VAL A 168 -21.71 19.21 -0.45
C VAL A 168 -20.32 19.40 0.10
N ILE A 169 -19.97 18.58 1.09
CA ILE A 169 -18.69 18.65 1.82
C ILE A 169 -18.02 17.30 1.70
N ASP A 170 -16.87 17.26 1.04
CA ASP A 170 -15.98 16.10 1.05
C ASP A 170 -14.95 16.28 2.19
N GLY A 171 -14.72 15.23 2.97
CA GLY A 171 -13.82 15.28 4.12
C GLY A 171 -13.10 13.97 4.38
N THR A 172 -12.02 14.04 5.16
CA THR A 172 -11.24 12.87 5.57
C THR A 172 -11.71 12.33 6.91
N ARG A 173 -11.74 11.00 7.01
CA ARG A 173 -12.07 10.27 8.24
C ARG A 173 -11.03 10.55 9.33
N ASN A 174 -11.48 10.79 10.55
CA ASN A 174 -10.64 10.97 11.72
C ASN A 174 -11.32 10.43 13.00
N GLU A 175 -10.68 10.60 14.16
CA GLU A 175 -11.24 10.12 15.43
C GLU A 175 -12.57 10.79 15.82
N TRP A 176 -12.82 12.04 15.41
CA TRP A 176 -14.09 12.72 15.68
C TRP A 176 -15.22 12.14 14.84
N THR A 177 -14.98 11.93 13.54
CA THR A 177 -15.98 11.33 12.65
C THR A 177 -16.28 9.90 13.03
N ASP A 178 -15.29 9.12 13.49
CA ASP A 178 -15.49 7.73 13.94
C ASP A 178 -16.42 7.65 15.15
N ARG A 179 -16.23 8.55 16.13
CA ARG A 179 -17.14 8.66 17.28
C ARG A 179 -18.54 9.05 16.83
N LEU A 180 -18.65 10.10 16.01
CA LEU A 180 -19.94 10.60 15.53
C LEU A 180 -20.70 9.52 14.74
N PHE A 181 -20.04 8.85 13.79
CA PHE A 181 -20.66 7.84 12.94
C PHE A 181 -21.03 6.59 13.75
N GLY A 182 -20.17 6.18 14.69
CA GLY A 182 -20.47 5.09 15.62
C GLY A 182 -21.68 5.35 16.51
N GLU A 183 -21.82 6.56 17.05
CA GLU A 183 -22.99 6.96 17.87
C GLU A 183 -24.31 6.94 17.08
N ILE A 184 -24.24 7.20 15.77
CA ILE A 184 -25.41 7.24 14.88
C ILE A 184 -25.75 5.84 14.33
N GLY A 185 -24.85 4.88 14.49
CA GLY A 185 -25.08 3.48 14.12
C GLY A 185 -24.39 3.03 12.84
N TYR A 186 -23.29 3.67 12.43
CA TYR A 186 -22.35 3.09 11.45
C TYR A 186 -21.77 1.79 12.03
N ASP A 187 -21.90 0.72 11.26
CA ASP A 187 -21.50 -0.63 11.63
C ASP A 187 -20.06 -0.90 11.14
N PHE A 188 -19.09 -0.67 12.03
CA PHE A 188 -17.68 -0.93 11.76
C PHE A 188 -17.36 -2.43 11.64
N ASP A 189 -18.18 -3.31 12.22
CA ASP A 189 -18.01 -4.76 12.06
C ASP A 189 -18.44 -5.21 10.66
N LEU A 190 -19.51 -4.62 10.12
CA LEU A 190 -19.97 -4.84 8.74
C LEU A 190 -18.94 -4.32 7.72
N GLU A 191 -18.34 -3.15 7.97
CA GLU A 191 -17.20 -2.64 7.18
C GLU A 191 -16.06 -3.66 7.13
N ALA A 192 -15.68 -4.22 8.29
CA ALA A 192 -14.61 -5.21 8.37
C ALA A 192 -14.96 -6.53 7.64
N GLN A 193 -16.25 -6.89 7.58
CA GLN A 193 -16.75 -8.08 6.88
C GLN A 193 -16.84 -7.90 5.36
N GLN A 194 -17.10 -6.69 4.83
CA GLN A 194 -17.13 -6.45 3.38
C GLN A 194 -15.77 -6.64 2.69
N LYS A 195 -14.67 -6.73 3.46
CA LYS A 195 -13.35 -7.16 2.96
C LYS A 195 -13.25 -8.68 2.72
N GLU A 196 -14.25 -9.47 3.12
CA GLU A 196 -14.29 -10.92 2.94
C GLU A 196 -15.19 -11.31 1.75
N TYR A 197 -14.59 -11.71 0.63
CA TYR A 197 -15.33 -12.30 -0.50
C TYR A 197 -16.07 -13.58 -0.06
N ASP A 198 -17.28 -13.80 -0.56
CA ASP A 198 -18.02 -15.04 -0.31
C ASP A 198 -17.32 -16.26 -0.94
N ASP A 199 -17.60 -17.46 -0.44
CA ASP A 199 -16.89 -18.68 -0.85
C ASP A 199 -17.07 -19.02 -2.35
N ALA A 200 -18.21 -18.65 -2.95
CA ALA A 200 -18.48 -18.90 -4.37
C ALA A 200 -17.71 -17.91 -5.26
N THR A 201 -17.68 -16.63 -4.85
CA THR A 201 -16.91 -15.57 -5.50
C THR A 201 -15.41 -15.84 -5.35
N LYS A 202 -14.93 -16.26 -4.17
CA LYS A 202 -13.54 -16.72 -3.98
C LYS A 202 -13.20 -17.87 -4.90
N ALA A 203 -14.07 -18.87 -5.02
CA ALA A 203 -13.82 -20.02 -5.91
C ALA A 203 -13.71 -19.59 -7.38
N GLN A 204 -14.59 -18.71 -7.86
CA GLN A 204 -14.52 -18.18 -9.22
C GLN A 204 -13.29 -17.30 -9.45
N MET A 205 -12.92 -16.47 -8.47
CA MET A 205 -11.70 -15.67 -8.52
C MET A 205 -10.46 -16.57 -8.54
N ILE A 206 -10.40 -17.61 -7.70
CA ILE A 206 -9.32 -18.59 -7.67
C ILE A 206 -9.24 -19.34 -9.00
N GLU A 207 -10.37 -19.76 -9.57
CA GLU A 207 -10.43 -20.45 -10.85
C GLU A 207 -9.90 -19.56 -11.98
N HIS A 208 -10.39 -18.31 -12.07
CA HIS A 208 -9.94 -17.35 -13.08
C HIS A 208 -8.45 -16.99 -12.92
N LEU A 209 -7.99 -16.75 -11.68
CA LEU A 209 -6.59 -16.46 -11.38
C LEU A 209 -5.70 -17.69 -11.67
N SER A 210 -6.18 -18.91 -11.45
CA SER A 210 -5.41 -20.14 -11.69
C SER A 210 -5.14 -20.34 -13.18
N MET A 211 -6.01 -19.82 -14.06
CA MET A 211 -5.81 -19.85 -15.51
C MET A 211 -4.76 -18.84 -16.00
N MET A 212 -4.37 -17.85 -15.18
CA MET A 212 -3.44 -16.79 -15.58
C MET A 212 -1.97 -17.20 -15.48
N ASP A 213 -1.63 -18.29 -14.77
CA ASP A 213 -0.26 -18.81 -14.52
C ASP A 213 0.81 -17.72 -14.24
N THR A 214 0.46 -16.70 -13.48
CA THR A 214 1.40 -15.65 -13.03
C THR A 214 1.71 -15.79 -11.55
N ASP A 215 2.88 -15.30 -11.14
CA ASP A 215 3.27 -15.28 -9.71
C ASP A 215 2.29 -14.42 -8.89
N ALA A 216 1.81 -13.31 -9.47
CA ALA A 216 0.79 -12.45 -8.85
C ALA A 216 -0.55 -13.17 -8.66
N ALA A 217 -0.99 -13.93 -9.66
CA ALA A 217 -2.22 -14.71 -9.54
C ALA A 217 -2.08 -15.80 -8.49
N ARG A 218 -0.93 -16.51 -8.42
CA ARG A 218 -0.65 -17.50 -7.38
C ARG A 218 -0.63 -16.91 -5.98
N GLU A 219 -0.12 -15.69 -5.81
CA GLU A 219 -0.12 -15.01 -4.50
C GLU A 219 -1.53 -14.54 -4.10
N ILE A 220 -2.32 -14.02 -5.04
CA ILE A 220 -3.70 -13.63 -4.79
C ILE A 220 -4.55 -14.88 -4.48
N ILE A 221 -4.37 -15.98 -5.21
CA ILE A 221 -4.98 -17.28 -4.89
C ILE A 221 -4.59 -17.69 -3.47
N ALA A 222 -3.31 -17.65 -3.11
CA ALA A 222 -2.87 -18.00 -1.76
C ALA A 222 -3.51 -17.11 -0.68
N ARG A 223 -3.79 -15.83 -0.97
CA ARG A 223 -4.53 -14.94 -0.05
C ARG A 223 -6.02 -15.26 0.01
N LEU A 224 -6.64 -15.61 -1.12
CA LEU A 224 -8.05 -15.99 -1.23
C LEU A 224 -8.34 -17.38 -0.60
N GLU A 225 -7.34 -18.28 -0.62
CA GLU A 225 -7.41 -19.65 -0.07
C GLU A 225 -7.18 -19.71 1.45
N ILE A 226 -6.68 -18.63 2.07
CA ILE A 226 -6.57 -18.57 3.54
C ILE A 226 -7.99 -18.53 4.11
N LYS A 227 -8.52 -19.70 4.44
CA LYS A 227 -9.68 -19.83 5.34
C LYS A 227 -9.27 -19.28 6.70
N ARG A 228 -9.75 -18.08 7.05
CA ARG A 228 -9.94 -17.75 8.48
C ARG A 228 -10.87 -18.82 9.03
N LEU A 229 -10.39 -19.60 10.00
CA LEU A 229 -11.29 -20.49 10.74
C LEU A 229 -12.43 -19.63 11.28
N PRO A 230 -13.70 -20.10 11.18
CA PRO A 230 -14.81 -19.37 11.75
C PRO A 230 -14.55 -19.11 13.22
N SER A 231 -14.80 -17.88 13.65
CA SER A 231 -14.84 -17.47 15.04
C SER A 231 -15.87 -18.32 15.77
N SER A 232 -15.45 -19.48 16.27
CA SER A 232 -16.18 -20.13 17.34
C SER A 232 -16.09 -19.18 18.52
N LYS A 233 -17.25 -18.77 19.03
CA LYS A 233 -17.37 -18.21 20.38
C LYS A 233 -16.94 -19.31 21.35
N SER A 234 -15.63 -19.52 21.46
CA SER A 234 -15.01 -20.14 22.62
C SER A 234 -14.90 -19.03 23.64
N THR A 235 -15.74 -19.10 24.66
CA THR A 235 -15.54 -18.44 25.94
C THR A 235 -14.18 -18.86 26.50
N MET A 236 -13.11 -18.19 26.08
CA MET A 236 -11.80 -18.28 26.71
C MET A 236 -11.80 -17.36 27.92
N ASN A 237 -12.31 -17.89 29.03
CA ASN A 237 -11.90 -17.45 30.35
C ASN A 237 -10.42 -17.85 30.55
N GLY A 238 -9.58 -16.88 30.97
CA GLY A 238 -8.37 -17.16 31.75
C GLY A 238 -7.02 -16.99 31.04
N SER A 239 -6.37 -15.88 31.37
CA SER A 239 -4.92 -15.71 31.64
C SER A 239 -3.85 -16.05 30.56
N GLU A 240 -3.06 -15.01 30.29
CA GLU A 240 -1.59 -15.02 30.04
C GLU A 240 -1.02 -15.57 28.72
N VAL A 241 -0.33 -14.68 27.98
CA VAL A 241 0.69 -15.05 26.99
C VAL A 241 1.84 -15.71 27.73
N VAL A 242 1.82 -17.03 27.92
CA VAL A 242 2.91 -17.81 28.52
C VAL A 242 2.91 -19.24 27.95
N GLU A 243 3.99 -19.98 27.68
CA GLU A 243 5.44 -19.80 27.42
C GLU A 243 5.99 -21.20 27.03
N SER A 244 7.03 -21.28 26.20
CA SER A 244 8.12 -22.27 26.34
C SER A 244 9.25 -21.88 25.38
N PRO A 245 10.53 -22.19 25.66
CA PRO A 245 11.64 -21.56 24.97
C PRO A 245 11.52 -21.87 23.49
N MET A 246 11.54 -20.82 22.66
CA MET A 246 11.65 -21.01 21.23
C MET A 246 13.04 -21.56 20.97
N GLU A 247 13.09 -22.89 20.90
CA GLU A 247 14.30 -23.68 20.78
C GLU A 247 15.04 -23.35 19.48
N HIS A 248 16.21 -23.94 19.34
CA HIS A 248 16.97 -23.90 18.10
C HIS A 248 16.11 -24.37 16.92
N GLY A 249 16.17 -23.63 15.80
CA GLY A 249 15.39 -23.93 14.59
C GLY A 249 14.03 -23.23 14.45
N TRP A 250 13.51 -22.52 15.45
CA TRP A 250 12.35 -21.63 15.28
C TRP A 250 12.78 -20.22 14.82
N VAL A 251 12.02 -19.62 13.91
CA VAL A 251 12.20 -18.24 13.45
C VAL A 251 10.88 -17.48 13.44
N PRO A 252 10.88 -16.16 13.70
CA PRO A 252 9.69 -15.34 13.54
C PRO A 252 9.40 -15.19 12.03
N THR A 253 8.12 -15.18 11.66
CA THR A 253 7.70 -15.15 10.24
C THR A 253 6.67 -14.10 9.91
N ASP A 254 5.93 -13.60 10.90
CA ASP A 254 4.89 -12.60 10.72
C ASP A 254 4.66 -11.84 12.03
N VAL A 255 4.11 -10.63 11.95
CA VAL A 255 3.75 -9.79 13.09
C VAL A 255 2.35 -9.23 12.90
N GLN A 256 1.54 -9.27 13.95
CA GLN A 256 0.14 -8.84 13.91
C GLN A 256 -0.19 -8.01 15.13
N SER A 257 -1.01 -6.98 14.95
CA SER A 257 -1.56 -6.24 16.08
C SER A 257 -2.64 -7.01 16.82
N SER A 258 -2.72 -6.76 18.12
CA SER A 258 -3.77 -7.27 19.01
C SER A 258 -4.09 -6.22 20.07
N ASP A 259 -5.20 -6.40 20.79
CA ASP A 259 -5.61 -5.54 21.91
C ASP A 259 -4.53 -5.41 23.01
N LYS A 260 -3.56 -6.34 23.05
CA LYS A 260 -2.46 -6.38 24.02
C LYS A 260 -1.11 -5.96 23.43
N GLY A 261 -1.09 -5.42 22.21
CA GLY A 261 0.12 -5.03 21.49
C GLY A 261 0.52 -6.01 20.38
N LEU A 262 1.75 -5.89 19.87
CA LEU A 262 2.24 -6.70 18.76
C LEU A 262 2.50 -8.16 19.18
N VAL A 263 2.07 -9.08 18.32
CA VAL A 263 2.26 -10.51 18.49
C VAL A 263 2.99 -11.09 17.27
N PHE A 264 4.10 -11.76 17.51
CA PHE A 264 4.90 -12.40 16.46
C PHE A 264 4.49 -13.85 16.30
N LYS A 265 4.30 -14.29 15.05
CA LYS A 265 4.12 -15.70 14.70
C LYS A 265 5.45 -16.34 14.38
N TRP A 266 5.56 -17.62 14.69
CA TRP A 266 6.79 -18.39 14.54
C TRP A 266 6.59 -19.67 13.76
N LEU A 267 7.64 -20.06 13.04
CA LEU A 267 7.67 -21.29 12.26
C LEU A 267 8.99 -22.03 12.51
N TYR A 268 8.92 -23.34 12.65
CA TYR A 268 10.08 -24.20 12.75
C TYR A 268 10.69 -24.43 11.37
N VAL A 269 11.92 -24.00 11.18
CA VAL A 269 12.72 -24.22 9.96
C VAL A 269 13.88 -25.21 10.18
N GLY A 270 14.13 -25.63 11.42
CA GLY A 270 15.21 -26.57 11.76
C GLY A 270 16.56 -26.08 11.26
N LYS A 271 17.25 -26.92 10.49
CA LYS A 271 18.54 -26.63 9.83
C LYS A 271 18.42 -26.26 8.35
N LYS A 272 17.20 -25.96 7.88
CA LYS A 272 16.99 -25.61 6.47
C LYS A 272 17.76 -24.34 6.12
N SER A 273 18.62 -24.44 5.11
CA SER A 273 19.23 -23.27 4.47
C SER A 273 18.19 -22.52 3.65
N PHE A 274 18.31 -21.19 3.64
CA PHE A 274 17.43 -20.28 2.90
C PHE A 274 17.95 -20.12 1.46
N SER A 275 17.76 -21.16 0.66
CA SER A 275 18.28 -21.23 -0.70
C SER A 275 17.22 -20.96 -1.79
N GLU A 276 15.96 -20.82 -1.39
CA GLU A 276 14.87 -20.56 -2.34
C GLU A 276 14.96 -19.15 -2.95
N PRO A 277 14.42 -18.93 -4.17
CA PRO A 277 14.41 -17.62 -4.82
C PRO A 277 13.77 -16.51 -3.97
N PHE A 278 12.73 -16.86 -3.19
CA PHE A 278 12.06 -15.98 -2.24
C PHE A 278 11.94 -16.63 -0.87
N PHE A 279 12.01 -15.83 0.19
CA PHE A 279 11.88 -16.34 1.55
C PHE A 279 10.49 -16.95 1.82
N GLN A 280 9.45 -16.45 1.14
CA GLN A 280 8.10 -17.01 1.23
C GLN A 280 8.06 -18.49 0.78
N ASP A 281 8.86 -18.88 -0.22
CA ASP A 281 8.95 -20.26 -0.69
C ASP A 281 9.59 -21.15 0.40
N THR A 282 10.62 -20.64 1.08
CA THR A 282 11.22 -21.29 2.25
C THR A 282 10.15 -21.55 3.32
N LEU A 283 9.32 -20.55 3.61
CA LEU A 283 8.25 -20.67 4.61
C LEU A 283 7.19 -21.70 4.18
N GLN A 284 6.82 -21.72 2.90
CA GLN A 284 5.82 -22.67 2.38
C GLN A 284 6.30 -24.12 2.48
N ILE A 285 7.59 -24.37 2.22
CA ILE A 285 8.21 -25.68 2.44
C ILE A 285 8.21 -26.01 3.94
N ALA A 286 8.64 -25.06 4.79
CA ALA A 286 8.76 -25.29 6.23
C ALA A 286 7.41 -25.57 6.90
N LYS A 287 6.29 -24.98 6.42
CA LYS A 287 4.94 -25.30 6.92
C LYS A 287 4.61 -26.80 6.85
N GLN A 288 5.24 -27.55 5.96
CA GLN A 288 5.03 -29.00 5.83
C GLN A 288 5.78 -29.84 6.87
N PHE A 289 6.66 -29.23 7.68
CA PHE A 289 7.41 -29.95 8.71
C PHE A 289 6.50 -30.42 9.85
N GLU A 290 6.74 -31.64 10.35
CA GLU A 290 5.91 -32.25 11.40
C GLU A 290 5.76 -31.38 12.65
N LEU A 291 6.84 -30.71 13.08
CA LEU A 291 6.77 -29.81 14.24
C LEU A 291 5.83 -28.62 14.04
N ASN A 292 5.66 -28.15 12.80
CA ASN A 292 4.72 -27.07 12.50
C ASN A 292 3.27 -27.57 12.44
N LYS A 293 3.05 -28.85 12.09
CA LYS A 293 1.74 -29.50 12.19
C LYS A 293 1.34 -29.72 13.65
N ILE A 294 2.29 -30.09 14.51
CA ILE A 294 2.08 -30.31 15.95
C ILE A 294 1.89 -28.96 16.69
N HIS A 295 2.56 -27.89 16.24
CA HIS A 295 2.52 -26.58 16.89
C HIS A 295 2.17 -25.43 15.91
N PRO A 296 0.97 -25.40 15.33
CA PRO A 296 0.63 -24.51 14.20
C PRO A 296 0.44 -23.03 14.54
N ASN A 297 0.53 -22.65 15.82
CA ASN A 297 0.21 -21.29 16.29
C ASN A 297 1.21 -20.78 17.34
N ARG A 298 2.51 -21.07 17.18
CA ARG A 298 3.53 -20.52 18.07
C ARG A 298 3.59 -19.00 17.95
N ARG A 299 3.50 -18.31 19.10
CA ARG A 299 3.45 -16.85 19.20
C ARG A 299 4.36 -16.33 20.30
N SER A 300 4.81 -15.09 20.17
CA SER A 300 5.54 -14.38 21.23
C SER A 300 5.13 -12.90 21.31
N SER A 301 5.32 -12.29 22.48
CA SER A 301 5.30 -10.83 22.63
C SER A 301 6.59 -10.18 22.10
N ILE A 302 6.64 -8.84 22.12
CA ILE A 302 7.86 -8.06 21.82
C ILE A 302 8.98 -8.41 22.81
N GLU A 303 8.68 -8.44 24.11
CA GLU A 303 9.66 -8.70 25.17
C GLU A 303 10.30 -10.08 25.01
N GLN A 304 9.47 -11.07 24.68
CA GLN A 304 9.93 -12.44 24.42
C GLN A 304 10.80 -12.50 23.15
N LEU A 305 10.37 -11.87 22.05
CA LEU A 305 11.15 -11.79 20.81
C LEU A 305 12.56 -11.23 21.08
N ILE A 306 12.63 -10.08 21.77
CA ILE A 306 13.88 -9.40 22.11
C ILE A 306 14.75 -10.29 23.01
N LYS A 307 14.17 -10.90 24.05
CA LYS A 307 14.89 -11.80 24.96
C LYS A 307 15.50 -13.01 24.25
N ILE A 308 14.79 -13.61 23.30
CA ILE A 308 15.30 -14.73 22.51
C ILE A 308 16.41 -14.26 21.56
N ALA A 309 16.23 -13.11 20.92
CA ALA A 309 17.22 -12.53 20.01
C ALA A 309 18.55 -12.25 20.74
N GLN A 310 18.51 -11.64 21.93
CA GLN A 310 19.71 -11.33 22.73
C GLN A 310 20.58 -12.56 23.03
N ASN A 311 19.96 -13.72 23.20
CA ASN A 311 20.65 -14.98 23.51
C ASN A 311 20.94 -15.85 22.27
N THR A 312 20.68 -15.33 21.07
CA THR A 312 20.92 -16.06 19.83
C THR A 312 22.32 -15.80 19.30
N ASP A 313 23.03 -16.87 18.95
CA ASP A 313 24.25 -16.83 18.12
C ASP A 313 23.85 -16.60 16.65
N SER A 314 24.17 -15.41 16.15
CA SER A 314 23.73 -14.88 14.87
C SER A 314 24.88 -14.18 14.17
N ILE A 315 24.77 -14.09 12.85
CA ILE A 315 25.69 -13.35 12.01
C ILE A 315 25.12 -11.94 11.82
N GLU A 316 25.95 -10.92 12.02
CA GLU A 316 25.56 -9.54 11.70
C GLU A 316 25.48 -9.35 10.18
N PRO A 317 24.62 -8.46 9.68
CA PRO A 317 24.50 -8.19 8.24
C PRO A 317 25.84 -7.87 7.58
N THR A 318 26.26 -8.75 6.67
CA THR A 318 27.39 -8.52 5.76
C THR A 318 27.03 -7.42 4.76
N ALA A 319 25.87 -7.55 4.12
CA ALA A 319 25.37 -6.53 3.20
C ALA A 319 23.84 -6.52 3.08
N PHE A 320 23.29 -5.33 2.85
CA PHE A 320 21.94 -5.13 2.33
C PHE A 320 22.02 -4.91 0.82
N ILE A 321 21.20 -5.63 0.06
CA ILE A 321 21.12 -5.55 -1.41
C ILE A 321 19.79 -4.89 -1.76
N PHE A 322 19.83 -3.58 -1.99
CA PHE A 322 18.73 -2.81 -2.55
C PHE A 322 18.72 -2.96 -4.07
N HIS A 323 17.55 -2.89 -4.69
CA HIS A 323 17.45 -3.10 -6.13
C HIS A 323 16.27 -2.37 -6.80
N VAL A 324 16.38 -2.07 -8.11
CA VAL A 324 15.38 -1.27 -8.87
C VAL A 324 14.21 -2.06 -9.47
N SER A 325 13.88 -3.24 -8.91
CA SER A 325 12.98 -4.25 -9.50
C SER A 325 13.50 -4.89 -10.81
N ARG A 326 13.24 -6.19 -11.02
CA ARG A 326 13.58 -6.98 -12.23
C ARG A 326 15.01 -6.79 -12.80
N CYS A 327 15.96 -6.38 -11.97
CA CYS A 327 17.34 -6.07 -12.36
C CYS A 327 18.35 -7.17 -11.99
N GLY A 328 17.90 -8.43 -11.89
CA GLY A 328 18.75 -9.56 -11.52
C GLY A 328 19.02 -9.75 -10.02
N SER A 329 18.28 -9.09 -9.12
CA SER A 329 18.45 -9.26 -7.67
C SER A 329 18.24 -10.71 -7.21
N THR A 330 17.25 -11.41 -7.76
CA THR A 330 17.05 -12.85 -7.52
C THR A 330 18.21 -13.69 -8.07
N LEU A 331 18.83 -13.30 -9.18
CA LEU A 331 20.01 -14.02 -9.70
C LEU A 331 21.15 -13.87 -8.69
N LEU A 332 21.47 -12.65 -8.27
CA LEU A 332 22.54 -12.40 -7.30
C LEU A 332 22.33 -13.17 -5.97
N SER A 333 21.10 -13.17 -5.43
CA SER A 333 20.82 -13.93 -4.20
C SER A 333 20.95 -15.45 -4.39
N GLN A 334 20.59 -15.97 -5.57
CA GLN A 334 20.76 -17.38 -5.91
C GLN A 334 22.24 -17.77 -6.09
N LEU A 335 23.08 -16.88 -6.64
CA LEU A 335 24.52 -17.08 -6.71
C LEU A 335 25.13 -17.13 -5.31
N LEU A 336 24.79 -16.15 -4.46
CA LEU A 336 25.18 -16.11 -3.06
C LEU A 336 24.79 -17.38 -2.30
N GLY A 337 23.60 -17.91 -2.57
CA GLY A 337 23.09 -19.13 -1.93
C GLY A 337 23.82 -20.42 -2.33
N THR A 338 24.76 -20.39 -3.28
CA THR A 338 25.59 -21.55 -3.64
C THR A 338 26.75 -21.81 -2.66
N ASP A 339 27.14 -20.80 -1.87
CA ASP A 339 28.18 -20.93 -0.84
C ASP A 339 27.54 -21.22 0.51
N ALA A 340 27.89 -22.36 1.12
CA ALA A 340 27.36 -22.79 2.42
C ALA A 340 27.79 -21.90 3.61
N ARG A 341 28.70 -20.94 3.38
CA ARG A 341 29.05 -19.90 4.35
C ARG A 341 28.02 -18.77 4.41
N ASN A 342 27.13 -18.67 3.43
CA ASN A 342 26.20 -17.57 3.30
C ASN A 342 24.80 -17.95 3.82
N ILE A 343 24.26 -17.10 4.68
CA ILE A 343 22.82 -16.99 4.91
C ILE A 343 22.30 -15.90 3.98
N VAL A 344 21.32 -16.23 3.13
CA VAL A 344 20.72 -15.27 2.20
C VAL A 344 19.23 -15.11 2.51
N LEU A 345 18.87 -13.94 3.03
CA LEU A 345 17.48 -13.55 3.26
C LEU A 345 16.97 -12.85 1.99
N SER A 346 16.13 -13.55 1.23
CA SER A 346 15.58 -13.04 -0.04
C SER A 346 14.18 -12.47 0.15
N GLU A 347 14.05 -11.15 0.31
CA GLU A 347 12.76 -10.45 0.49
C GLU A 347 11.94 -11.06 1.64
N ALA A 348 12.50 -11.03 2.86
CA ALA A 348 11.87 -11.63 4.03
C ALA A 348 10.62 -10.83 4.46
N PRO A 349 9.39 -11.35 4.33
CA PRO A 349 8.17 -10.55 4.52
C PRO A 349 8.05 -9.92 5.90
N LEU A 350 8.48 -10.62 6.94
CA LEU A 350 8.49 -10.09 8.31
C LEU A 350 9.25 -8.75 8.43
N LEU A 351 10.39 -8.62 7.73
CA LEU A 351 11.20 -7.40 7.78
C LEU A 351 10.48 -6.24 7.09
N ASP A 352 9.79 -6.49 5.97
CA ASP A 352 8.93 -5.51 5.31
C ASP A 352 7.79 -5.06 6.22
N THR A 353 7.03 -6.02 6.77
CA THR A 353 5.90 -5.74 7.66
C THR A 353 6.33 -4.88 8.85
N ILE A 354 7.46 -5.21 9.50
CA ILE A 354 7.98 -4.43 10.63
C ILE A 354 8.30 -2.99 10.22
N LEU A 355 8.99 -2.77 9.09
CA LEU A 355 9.34 -1.43 8.62
C LEU A 355 8.10 -0.60 8.28
N ARG A 356 7.02 -1.24 7.82
CA ARG A 356 5.76 -0.60 7.44
C ARG A 356 4.77 -0.41 8.58
N LEU A 357 5.02 -0.97 9.78
CA LEU A 357 4.15 -0.82 10.95
C LEU A 357 3.69 0.63 11.22
N PRO A 358 4.55 1.67 11.18
CA PRO A 358 4.12 3.06 11.41
C PRO A 358 3.08 3.58 10.40
N TYR A 359 3.02 2.97 9.21
CA TYR A 359 2.11 3.37 8.14
C TYR A 359 0.77 2.64 8.19
N HIS A 360 0.73 1.46 8.80
CA HIS A 360 -0.50 0.69 9.02
C HIS A 360 -1.11 0.91 10.41
N GLU A 361 -0.29 1.24 11.40
CA GLU A 361 -0.67 1.31 12.81
C GLU A 361 -0.11 2.60 13.43
N HIS A 362 -0.90 3.67 13.39
CA HIS A 362 -0.50 5.04 13.75
C HIS A 362 -0.07 5.27 15.22
N ARG A 363 0.10 4.22 16.01
CA ARG A 363 0.42 4.28 17.45
C ARG A 363 1.74 3.59 17.84
N ILE A 364 2.50 3.04 16.89
CA ILE A 364 3.78 2.40 17.21
C ILE A 364 4.93 3.38 17.12
N ALA A 365 5.67 3.55 18.22
CA ALA A 365 6.86 4.39 18.26
C ALA A 365 7.99 3.82 17.38
N GLN A 366 8.73 4.70 16.71
CA GLN A 366 9.85 4.32 15.84
C GLN A 366 10.93 3.51 16.58
N ASP A 367 11.16 3.79 17.87
CA ASP A 367 12.12 3.05 18.69
C ASP A 367 11.69 1.59 18.88
N THR A 368 10.39 1.33 19.03
CA THR A 368 9.85 -0.03 19.11
C THR A 368 10.06 -0.76 17.78
N VAL A 369 9.78 -0.10 16.66
CA VAL A 369 10.03 -0.66 15.31
C VAL A 369 11.50 -1.03 15.14
N ASN A 370 12.41 -0.13 15.52
CA ASN A 370 13.86 -0.35 15.45
C ASN A 370 14.30 -1.56 16.29
N GLN A 371 13.82 -1.66 17.54
CA GLN A 371 14.16 -2.77 18.44
C GLN A 371 13.66 -4.11 17.92
N VAL A 372 12.41 -4.14 17.44
CA VAL A 372 11.78 -5.33 16.87
C VAL A 372 12.48 -5.75 15.57
N PHE A 373 12.82 -4.79 14.70
CA PHE A 373 13.53 -5.06 13.45
C PHE A 373 14.89 -5.72 13.71
N LEU A 374 15.67 -5.16 14.64
CA LEU A 374 16.95 -5.73 15.06
C LEU A 374 16.79 -7.14 15.65
N ALA A 375 15.80 -7.35 16.51
CA ALA A 375 15.54 -8.66 17.10
C ALA A 375 15.14 -9.71 16.04
N ALA A 376 14.21 -9.35 15.14
CA ALA A 376 13.77 -10.21 14.05
C ALA A 376 14.93 -10.57 13.11
N LEU A 377 15.72 -9.58 12.68
CA LEU A 377 16.86 -9.82 11.80
C LEU A 377 17.90 -10.73 12.46
N ARG A 378 18.20 -10.51 13.75
CA ARG A 378 19.13 -11.35 14.52
C ARG A 378 18.66 -12.82 14.57
N LEU A 379 17.36 -13.04 14.70
CA LEU A 379 16.77 -14.39 14.72
C LEU A 379 16.77 -15.04 13.33
N LEU A 380 16.52 -14.27 12.28
CA LEU A 380 16.62 -14.76 10.90
C LEU A 380 18.07 -15.08 10.49
N GLY A 381 19.03 -14.28 10.96
CA GLY A 381 20.48 -14.45 10.81
C GLY A 381 21.13 -15.43 11.78
N ARG A 382 20.34 -16.19 12.56
CA ARG A 382 20.83 -17.24 13.46
C ARG A 382 21.68 -18.25 12.68
N LYS A 383 22.82 -18.65 13.25
CA LYS A 383 23.61 -19.78 12.75
C LYS A 383 22.84 -21.08 12.96
N ARG A 384 22.56 -21.78 11.88
CA ARG A 384 21.91 -23.10 11.83
C ARG A 384 22.94 -24.20 11.58
N ASN A 385 24.01 -23.85 10.87
CA ASN A 385 25.09 -24.74 10.48
C ASN A 385 26.44 -24.16 10.94
N SER A 386 27.44 -25.03 11.11
CA SER A 386 28.77 -24.61 11.62
C SER A 386 29.61 -23.83 10.61
N THR A 387 29.18 -23.75 9.35
CA THR A 387 29.92 -23.12 8.25
C THR A 387 29.51 -21.68 7.98
N GLU A 388 28.39 -21.21 8.55
CA GLU A 388 27.83 -19.91 8.20
C GLU A 388 28.66 -18.76 8.82
N GLU A 389 29.10 -17.85 7.95
CA GLU A 389 30.00 -16.73 8.26
C GLU A 389 29.45 -15.38 7.78
N HIS A 390 28.54 -15.39 6.80
CA HIS A 390 28.04 -14.18 6.15
C HIS A 390 26.50 -14.13 6.13
N LEU A 391 25.94 -12.93 6.27
CA LEU A 391 24.49 -12.67 6.18
C LEU A 391 24.20 -11.61 5.12
N PHE A 392 23.54 -12.02 4.05
CA PHE A 392 23.10 -11.14 2.97
C PHE A 392 21.58 -10.94 3.04
N ILE A 393 21.14 -9.69 2.97
CA ILE A 393 19.73 -9.34 2.97
C ILE A 393 19.40 -8.70 1.63
N LYS A 394 18.75 -9.46 0.75
CA LYS A 394 18.12 -8.89 -0.44
C LYS A 394 16.79 -8.29 -0.02
N THR A 395 16.71 -6.96 -0.06
CA THR A 395 15.52 -6.21 0.35
C THR A 395 14.48 -6.25 -0.75
N ASP A 396 13.24 -5.84 -0.46
CA ASP A 396 12.30 -5.48 -1.52
C ASP A 396 12.75 -4.19 -2.20
N CYS A 397 12.33 -3.97 -3.46
CA CYS A 397 12.76 -2.80 -4.22
C CYS A 397 12.34 -1.46 -3.60
N TRP A 398 11.19 -1.43 -2.90
CA TRP A 398 10.72 -0.25 -2.20
C TRP A 398 11.41 0.01 -0.86
N HIS A 399 12.24 -0.93 -0.36
CA HIS A 399 12.99 -0.70 0.88
C HIS A 399 14.02 0.43 0.80
N VAL A 400 14.30 0.93 -0.42
CA VAL A 400 15.08 2.17 -0.61
C VAL A 400 14.48 3.35 0.18
N PHE A 401 13.16 3.40 0.35
CA PHE A 401 12.48 4.45 1.12
C PHE A 401 12.74 4.35 2.63
N PHE A 402 13.24 3.19 3.10
CA PHE A 402 13.69 2.98 4.47
C PHE A 402 15.20 3.09 4.65
N TYR A 403 15.95 3.54 3.63
CA TYR A 403 17.41 3.61 3.64
C TYR A 403 17.95 4.35 4.87
N ASP A 404 17.42 5.54 5.18
CA ASP A 404 17.96 6.36 6.28
C ASP A 404 17.73 5.71 7.65
N THR A 405 16.67 4.92 7.81
CA THR A 405 16.45 4.10 9.01
C THR A 405 17.44 2.94 9.06
N LEU A 406 17.58 2.18 7.98
CA LEU A 406 18.50 1.04 7.92
C LEU A 406 19.97 1.47 8.08
N ARG A 407 20.38 2.59 7.47
CA ARG A 407 21.74 3.12 7.62
C ARG A 407 22.03 3.56 9.06
N ARG A 408 21.06 4.14 9.77
CA ARG A 408 21.21 4.45 11.20
C ARG A 408 21.36 3.20 12.07
N LEU A 409 20.61 2.14 11.77
CA LEU A 409 20.71 0.87 12.49
C LEU A 409 22.00 0.11 12.16
N PHE A 410 22.49 0.23 10.93
CA PHE A 410 23.67 -0.48 10.42
C PHE A 410 24.69 0.48 9.79
N PRO A 411 25.36 1.33 10.58
CA PRO A 411 26.21 2.40 10.07
C PRO A 411 27.44 1.90 9.31
N LYS A 412 27.93 0.70 9.64
CA LYS A 412 29.14 0.11 9.04
C LYS A 412 28.86 -0.95 7.98
N THR A 413 27.64 -1.46 7.90
CA THR A 413 27.29 -2.53 6.95
C THR A 413 27.34 -2.02 5.51
N LEU A 414 27.81 -2.86 4.60
CA LEU A 414 27.83 -2.55 3.17
C LEU A 414 26.40 -2.48 2.62
N PHE A 415 26.07 -1.42 1.90
CA PHE A 415 24.82 -1.36 1.14
C PHE A 415 25.13 -1.44 -0.35
N ILE A 416 24.46 -2.35 -1.04
CA ILE A 416 24.61 -2.58 -2.47
C ILE A 416 23.37 -2.04 -3.16
N LEU A 417 23.56 -1.24 -4.21
CA LEU A 417 22.51 -0.75 -5.08
C LEU A 417 22.62 -1.46 -6.43
N LEU A 418 21.79 -2.47 -6.63
CA LEU A 418 21.74 -3.24 -7.87
C LEU A 418 20.72 -2.64 -8.82
N TYR A 419 21.16 -2.26 -10.02
CA TYR A 419 20.32 -1.64 -11.03
C TYR A 419 20.53 -2.23 -12.42
N ARG A 420 19.57 -1.98 -13.30
CA ARG A 420 19.55 -2.38 -14.71
C ARG A 420 18.93 -1.23 -15.50
N SER A 421 19.16 -1.18 -16.81
CA SER A 421 18.57 -0.14 -17.66
C SER A 421 17.03 -0.07 -17.49
N PRO A 422 16.44 1.13 -17.29
CA PRO A 422 15.01 1.29 -17.02
C PRO A 422 14.07 0.68 -18.06
N ASP A 423 14.43 0.73 -19.34
CA ASP A 423 13.69 0.13 -20.44
C ASP A 423 13.62 -1.40 -20.33
N GLU A 424 14.72 -2.05 -19.98
CA GLU A 424 14.77 -3.50 -19.76
C GLU A 424 13.96 -3.91 -18.52
N VAL A 425 14.00 -3.10 -17.46
CA VAL A 425 13.21 -3.31 -16.23
C VAL A 425 11.71 -3.22 -16.55
N LEU A 426 11.29 -2.18 -17.29
CA LEU A 426 9.91 -2.00 -17.71
C LEU A 426 9.45 -3.15 -18.60
N TYR A 427 10.24 -3.52 -19.61
CA TYR A 427 9.95 -4.64 -20.50
C TYR A 427 9.73 -5.94 -19.72
N SER A 428 10.58 -6.22 -18.72
CA SER A 428 10.41 -7.39 -17.87
C SER A 428 9.13 -7.34 -17.04
N GLN A 429 8.70 -6.17 -16.57
CA GLN A 429 7.45 -6.02 -15.81
C GLN A 429 6.21 -6.13 -16.69
N GLN A 430 6.26 -5.66 -17.95
CA GLN A 430 5.16 -5.80 -18.89
C GLN A 430 4.88 -7.27 -19.24
N LYS A 431 5.92 -8.11 -19.31
CA LYS A 431 5.77 -9.57 -19.47
C LYS A 431 5.10 -10.22 -18.26
N GLN A 432 5.54 -9.85 -17.06
CA GLN A 432 5.07 -10.44 -15.83
C GLN A 432 5.15 -9.42 -14.69
N ARG A 433 4.01 -8.78 -14.40
CA ARG A 433 3.94 -7.73 -13.39
C ARG A 433 4.20 -8.28 -11.99
N GLY A 434 5.10 -7.62 -11.26
CA GLY A 434 5.25 -7.77 -9.82
C GLY A 434 4.28 -6.86 -9.07
N ILE A 435 3.98 -7.19 -7.80
CA ILE A 435 3.04 -6.46 -6.95
C ILE A 435 3.37 -4.97 -6.84
N GLN A 436 4.66 -4.61 -6.79
CA GLN A 436 5.17 -3.24 -6.77
C GLN A 436 4.79 -2.41 -8.00
N SER A 437 4.44 -3.05 -9.13
CA SER A 437 4.01 -2.34 -10.34
C SER A 437 2.52 -2.04 -10.35
N MET A 438 1.80 -2.46 -9.30
CA MET A 438 0.38 -2.22 -9.14
C MET A 438 0.14 -1.06 -8.18
N PRO A 439 -0.70 -0.07 -8.56
CA PRO A 439 -1.16 0.97 -7.64
C PRO A 439 -1.78 0.37 -6.36
N PHE A 440 -1.79 1.15 -5.27
CA PHE A 440 -2.38 0.81 -3.96
C PHE A 440 -1.69 -0.32 -3.18
N THR A 441 -0.58 -0.86 -3.65
CA THR A 441 0.18 -1.91 -2.93
C THR A 441 1.21 -1.35 -1.94
N LEU A 442 1.65 -0.12 -2.17
CA LEU A 442 2.58 0.64 -1.33
C LEU A 442 1.91 1.92 -0.88
N GLU A 443 2.20 2.36 0.34
CA GLU A 443 1.60 3.56 0.91
C GLU A 443 2.10 4.81 0.17
N SER A 444 1.17 5.70 -0.20
CA SER A 444 1.49 7.01 -0.75
C SER A 444 2.44 7.80 0.16
N ALA A 445 2.27 7.71 1.48
CA ALA A 445 3.14 8.35 2.46
C ALA A 445 4.58 7.80 2.46
N LEU A 446 4.78 6.55 2.05
CA LEU A 446 6.09 5.92 1.94
C LEU A 446 6.77 6.28 0.62
N THR A 447 6.04 6.21 -0.49
CA THR A 447 6.59 6.37 -1.84
C THR A 447 6.61 7.82 -2.33
N GLY A 448 5.78 8.68 -1.73
CA GLY A 448 5.52 10.04 -2.21
C GLY A 448 4.73 10.09 -3.53
N ILE A 449 4.10 8.99 -3.92
CA ILE A 449 3.27 8.87 -5.13
C ILE A 449 1.81 8.98 -4.72
N GLN A 450 1.15 10.05 -5.15
CA GLN A 450 -0.24 10.31 -4.80
C GLN A 450 -1.19 9.31 -5.48
N GLU A 451 -2.02 8.66 -4.66
CA GLU A 451 -3.13 7.82 -5.10
C GLU A 451 -4.15 8.68 -5.87
N GLY A 452 -4.51 8.28 -7.10
CA GLY A 452 -5.43 9.02 -7.97
C GLY A 452 -4.82 9.79 -9.16
N ARG A 453 -3.50 9.75 -9.35
CA ARG A 453 -2.83 10.34 -10.54
C ARG A 453 -2.87 9.47 -11.80
N PHE A 454 -3.32 8.22 -11.69
CA PHE A 454 -3.27 7.24 -12.77
C PHE A 454 -4.65 6.71 -13.01
N GLU A 455 -5.03 6.61 -14.29
CA GLU A 455 -6.16 5.78 -14.67
C GLU A 455 -5.88 4.35 -14.17
N PRO A 456 -6.87 3.62 -13.61
CA PRO A 456 -6.66 2.25 -13.08
C PRO A 456 -6.02 1.26 -14.07
N HIS A 457 -6.00 1.59 -15.36
CA HIS A 457 -5.44 0.80 -16.44
C HIS A 457 -4.00 1.23 -16.84
N ASP A 458 -3.50 2.38 -16.39
CA ASP A 458 -2.14 2.87 -16.68
C ASP A 458 -1.12 2.36 -15.66
N LEU A 459 -0.96 1.04 -15.62
CA LEU A 459 -0.02 0.35 -14.74
C LEU A 459 1.43 0.73 -15.05
N ASP A 460 1.75 1.06 -16.30
CA ASP A 460 3.10 1.50 -16.69
C ASP A 460 3.38 2.92 -16.22
N GLY A 461 2.41 3.84 -16.29
CA GLY A 461 2.57 5.19 -15.75
C GLY A 461 2.88 5.18 -14.25
N TYR A 462 2.14 4.38 -13.47
CA TYR A 462 2.42 4.21 -12.04
C TYR A 462 3.81 3.63 -11.81
N PHE A 463 4.13 2.52 -12.47
CA PHE A 463 5.40 1.84 -12.27
C PHE A 463 6.60 2.70 -12.69
N LEU A 464 6.47 3.50 -13.75
CA LEU A 464 7.51 4.46 -14.17
C LEU A 464 7.79 5.50 -13.10
N GLN A 465 6.75 6.06 -12.45
CA GLN A 465 6.95 7.00 -11.35
C GLN A 465 7.60 6.32 -10.13
N LEU A 466 7.19 5.09 -9.80
CA LEU A 466 7.85 4.32 -8.74
C LEU A 466 9.32 4.08 -9.06
N LEU A 467 9.62 3.67 -10.29
CA LEU A 467 10.97 3.43 -10.75
C LEU A 467 11.80 4.71 -10.67
N GLU A 468 11.25 5.86 -11.08
CA GLU A 468 11.92 7.16 -11.01
C GLU A 468 12.28 7.53 -9.57
N ARG A 469 11.35 7.31 -8.62
CA ARG A 469 11.60 7.52 -7.19
C ARG A 469 12.70 6.61 -6.66
N ILE A 470 12.75 5.35 -7.07
CA ILE A 470 13.78 4.40 -6.66
C ILE A 470 15.15 4.82 -7.21
N PHE A 471 15.23 5.14 -8.51
CA PHE A 471 16.46 5.61 -9.15
C PHE A 471 16.98 6.91 -8.55
N ALA A 472 16.10 7.89 -8.31
CA ALA A 472 16.45 9.13 -7.62
C ALA A 472 16.95 8.85 -6.19
N GLY A 473 16.33 7.91 -5.49
CA GLY A 473 16.79 7.42 -4.19
C GLY A 473 18.21 6.85 -4.26
N PHE A 474 18.50 6.00 -5.24
CA PHE A 474 19.82 5.42 -5.43
C PHE A 474 20.88 6.49 -5.73
N ALA A 475 20.58 7.44 -6.62
CA ALA A 475 21.49 8.53 -6.97
C ALA A 475 21.82 9.40 -5.75
N ARG A 476 20.80 9.75 -4.94
CA ARG A 476 20.98 10.45 -3.66
C ARG A 476 21.86 9.66 -2.71
N ILE A 477 21.51 8.39 -2.47
CA ILE A 477 22.21 7.53 -1.51
C ILE A 477 23.69 7.41 -1.86
N LYS A 478 24.01 7.16 -3.13
CA LYS A 478 25.40 7.02 -3.59
C LYS A 478 26.18 8.34 -3.52
N ALA A 479 25.54 9.47 -3.79
CA ALA A 479 26.17 10.79 -3.69
C ALA A 479 26.52 11.15 -2.25
N GLU A 480 25.68 10.75 -1.28
CA GLU A 480 25.83 11.11 0.13
C GLU A 480 26.72 10.15 0.92
N ASN A 481 26.93 8.91 0.46
CA ASN A 481 27.54 7.85 1.24
C ASN A 481 28.63 7.08 0.49
N SER A 482 29.82 7.02 1.08
CA SER A 482 30.96 6.27 0.53
C SER A 482 30.89 4.76 0.77
N ASN A 483 30.17 4.30 1.80
CA ASN A 483 29.98 2.88 2.11
C ASN A 483 28.77 2.27 1.37
N VAL A 484 28.66 2.58 0.08
CA VAL A 484 27.61 2.13 -0.82
C VAL A 484 28.26 1.68 -2.14
N PHE A 485 27.96 0.46 -2.56
CA PHE A 485 28.51 -0.12 -3.78
C PHE A 485 27.45 -0.21 -4.87
N LEU A 486 27.81 0.16 -6.09
CA LEU A 486 26.94 0.08 -7.25
C LEU A 486 27.18 -1.22 -8.00
N ILE A 487 26.10 -1.88 -8.43
CA ILE A 487 26.17 -3.03 -9.33
C ILE A 487 25.21 -2.78 -10.49
N ASN A 488 25.75 -2.64 -11.69
CA ASN A 488 24.95 -2.64 -12.91
C ASN A 488 24.84 -4.07 -13.44
N TYR A 489 23.62 -4.57 -13.58
CA TYR A 489 23.32 -5.89 -14.11
C TYR A 489 23.98 -6.14 -15.48
N ASN A 490 24.16 -5.08 -16.27
CA ASN A 490 24.73 -5.17 -17.63
C ASN A 490 26.24 -5.50 -17.63
N THR A 491 26.89 -5.48 -16.46
CA THR A 491 28.26 -6.01 -16.29
C THR A 491 28.29 -7.54 -16.31
N GLY A 492 27.12 -8.19 -16.32
CA GLY A 492 26.97 -9.64 -16.32
C GLY A 492 27.32 -10.28 -14.98
N GLN A 493 27.18 -11.60 -14.92
CA GLN A 493 27.39 -12.35 -13.69
C GLN A 493 28.78 -12.14 -13.08
N ALA A 494 29.83 -12.18 -13.90
CA ALA A 494 31.20 -11.99 -13.43
C ALA A 494 31.40 -10.59 -12.83
N GLY A 495 30.82 -9.56 -13.45
CA GLY A 495 30.85 -8.19 -12.92
C GLY A 495 30.14 -8.06 -11.58
N MET A 496 28.95 -8.67 -11.44
CA MET A 496 28.22 -8.68 -10.16
C MET A 496 28.99 -9.38 -9.03
N ILE A 497 29.62 -10.52 -9.31
CA ILE A 497 30.42 -11.25 -8.31
C ILE A 497 31.66 -10.44 -7.94
N SER A 498 32.39 -9.91 -8.92
CA SER A 498 33.59 -9.10 -8.66
C SER A 498 33.29 -7.85 -7.83
N ALA A 499 32.16 -7.18 -8.15
CA ALA A 499 31.67 -6.05 -7.37
C ALA A 499 31.36 -6.42 -5.91
N LEU A 500 30.73 -7.58 -5.72
CA LEU A 500 30.42 -8.10 -4.39
C LEU A 500 31.69 -8.44 -3.60
N GLU A 501 32.66 -9.13 -4.21
CA GLU A 501 33.93 -9.48 -3.56
C GLU A 501 34.67 -8.22 -3.11
N LYS A 502 34.77 -7.22 -3.99
CA LYS A 502 35.41 -5.93 -3.69
C LYS A 502 34.69 -5.15 -2.62
N GLY A 503 33.35 -5.07 -2.68
CA GLY A 503 32.55 -4.30 -1.75
C GLY A 503 32.45 -4.94 -0.37
N ALA A 504 32.23 -6.25 -0.31
CA ALA A 504 32.04 -6.99 0.93
C ALA A 504 33.35 -7.47 1.57
N GLY A 505 34.47 -7.40 0.84
CA GLY A 505 35.76 -7.93 1.29
C GLY A 505 35.73 -9.45 1.46
N ILE A 506 34.98 -10.14 0.60
CA ILE A 506 34.81 -11.60 0.62
C ILE A 506 35.51 -12.18 -0.60
N GLU A 507 36.25 -13.26 -0.41
CA GLU A 507 36.82 -14.04 -1.50
C GLU A 507 36.05 -15.36 -1.64
N PHE A 508 35.51 -15.61 -2.84
CA PHE A 508 34.89 -16.89 -3.14
C PHE A 508 35.93 -17.89 -3.62
N SER A 509 35.81 -19.13 -3.15
CA SER A 509 36.69 -20.21 -3.60
C SER A 509 36.46 -20.49 -5.09
N GLN A 510 37.48 -21.02 -5.78
CA GLN A 510 37.34 -21.42 -7.19
C GLN A 510 36.18 -22.41 -7.40
N ASP A 511 35.95 -23.32 -6.45
CA ASP A 511 34.81 -24.26 -6.48
C ASP A 511 33.46 -23.52 -6.36
N THR A 512 33.37 -22.52 -5.48
CA THR A 512 32.19 -21.66 -5.35
C THR A 512 31.93 -20.89 -6.65
N LEU A 513 32.96 -20.30 -7.27
CA LEU A 513 32.82 -19.55 -8.52
C LEU A 513 32.29 -20.44 -9.66
N VAL A 514 32.77 -21.68 -9.77
CA VAL A 514 32.25 -22.66 -10.75
C VAL A 514 30.78 -23.01 -10.47
N LYS A 515 30.39 -23.18 -9.20
CA LYS A 515 28.98 -23.42 -8.82
C LYS A 515 28.10 -22.22 -9.16
N MET A 516 28.58 -21.01 -8.89
CA MET A 516 27.89 -19.78 -9.24
C MET A 516 27.71 -19.67 -10.76
N GLU A 517 28.77 -19.84 -11.55
CA GLU A 517 28.71 -19.80 -13.02
C GLU A 517 27.65 -20.78 -13.55
N LYS A 518 27.71 -22.04 -13.08
CA LYS A 518 26.71 -23.05 -13.44
C LYS A 518 25.29 -22.64 -13.05
N ARG A 519 25.09 -22.04 -11.87
CA ARG A 519 23.77 -21.56 -11.42
C ARG A 519 23.25 -20.43 -12.31
N GLY A 520 24.12 -19.58 -12.83
CA GLY A 520 23.76 -18.43 -13.67
C GLY A 520 23.17 -18.79 -15.03
N HIS A 521 23.39 -20.01 -15.54
CA HIS A 521 22.77 -20.49 -16.77
C HIS A 521 21.27 -20.81 -16.66
N PHE A 522 20.73 -20.87 -15.44
CA PHE A 522 19.34 -21.21 -15.18
C PHE A 522 18.53 -20.00 -14.73
N HIS A 523 17.24 -19.97 -15.07
CA HIS A 523 16.32 -18.92 -14.69
C HIS A 523 16.30 -18.69 -13.16
N ALA A 524 16.43 -17.43 -12.74
CA ALA A 524 16.64 -17.10 -11.33
C ALA A 524 15.46 -17.49 -10.42
N LYS A 525 14.22 -17.41 -10.93
CA LYS A 525 12.99 -17.78 -10.19
C LYS A 525 12.52 -19.20 -10.45
N LYS A 526 13.08 -19.87 -11.46
CA LYS A 526 12.71 -21.22 -11.88
C LYS A 526 13.98 -22.03 -12.09
N PRO A 527 14.55 -22.61 -11.02
CA PRO A 527 15.91 -23.16 -11.03
C PRO A 527 16.18 -24.26 -12.07
N TYR A 528 15.14 -24.84 -12.67
CA TYR A 528 15.23 -25.92 -13.65
C TYR A 528 15.02 -25.48 -15.11
N GLU A 529 14.67 -24.21 -15.36
CA GLU A 529 14.53 -23.67 -16.71
C GLU A 529 15.83 -22.97 -17.14
N LEU A 530 16.22 -23.08 -18.41
CA LEU A 530 17.37 -22.34 -18.94
C LEU A 530 17.02 -20.84 -19.04
N PHE A 531 18.02 -19.99 -18.83
CA PHE A 531 17.85 -18.54 -19.01
C PHE A 531 18.00 -18.16 -20.48
N GLU A 532 17.02 -17.44 -21.01
CA GLU A 532 17.09 -16.79 -22.32
C GLU A 532 16.90 -15.28 -22.14
N GLU A 533 17.85 -14.49 -22.65
CA GLU A 533 17.78 -13.04 -22.62
C GLU A 533 17.07 -12.52 -23.87
N GLU A 534 15.90 -11.93 -23.68
CA GLU A 534 15.17 -11.25 -24.75
C GLU A 534 15.37 -9.74 -24.63
N LYS A 535 15.72 -9.10 -25.76
CA LYS A 535 15.91 -7.64 -25.82
C LYS A 535 14.57 -6.92 -25.96
N PRO A 536 14.42 -5.75 -25.33
CA PRO A 536 13.19 -4.97 -25.45
C PRO A 536 12.88 -4.56 -26.89
N THR A 537 11.60 -4.50 -27.23
CA THR A 537 11.10 -3.76 -28.41
C THR A 537 11.06 -2.26 -28.10
N VAL A 538 11.34 -1.44 -29.12
CA VAL A 538 11.46 0.03 -29.03
C VAL A 538 10.37 0.67 -28.17
N PHE A 539 10.79 1.38 -27.13
CA PHE A 539 9.91 2.18 -26.27
C PHE A 539 9.79 3.62 -26.78
N ASP A 540 8.72 4.28 -26.36
CA ASP A 540 8.55 5.73 -26.50
C ASP A 540 9.66 6.46 -25.72
N PRO A 541 10.64 7.07 -26.41
CA PRO A 541 11.81 7.67 -25.75
C PRO A 541 11.43 8.80 -24.78
N ASP A 542 10.33 9.51 -25.04
CA ASP A 542 9.92 10.67 -24.28
C ASP A 542 9.46 10.29 -22.86
N ARG A 543 8.84 9.11 -22.70
CA ARG A 543 8.38 8.63 -21.38
C ARG A 543 9.50 8.14 -20.46
N LEU A 544 10.64 7.76 -21.03
CA LEU A 544 11.78 7.21 -20.28
C LEU A 544 12.91 8.21 -20.07
N GLN A 545 12.84 9.40 -20.67
CA GLN A 545 13.94 10.37 -20.69
C GLN A 545 14.51 10.68 -19.29
N ASN A 546 13.65 10.98 -18.31
CA ASN A 546 14.08 11.28 -16.93
C ASN A 546 14.73 10.07 -16.25
N LEU A 547 14.15 8.88 -16.45
CA LEU A 547 14.65 7.62 -15.89
C LEU A 547 16.02 7.24 -16.49
N MET A 548 16.17 7.39 -17.80
CA MET A 548 17.44 7.15 -18.48
C MET A 548 18.51 8.14 -17.99
N ALA A 549 18.16 9.42 -17.79
CA ALA A 549 19.09 10.40 -17.22
C ALA A 549 19.55 10.01 -15.79
N LEU A 550 18.64 9.51 -14.94
CA LEU A 550 19.01 9.01 -13.61
C LEU A 550 19.86 7.73 -13.68
N TYR A 551 19.59 6.85 -14.63
CA TYR A 551 20.41 5.67 -14.89
C TYR A 551 21.83 6.06 -15.31
N ASP A 552 21.97 6.95 -16.29
CA ASP A 552 23.27 7.44 -16.76
C ASP A 552 24.04 8.16 -15.65
N GLN A 553 23.32 8.93 -14.82
CA GLN A 553 23.88 9.57 -13.64
C GLN A 553 24.46 8.54 -12.66
N LEU A 554 23.71 7.46 -12.36
CA LEU A 554 24.19 6.39 -11.49
C LEU A 554 25.37 5.65 -12.08
N ASP A 555 25.33 5.36 -13.38
CA ASP A 555 26.40 4.63 -14.06
C ASP A 555 27.70 5.43 -14.08
N GLY A 556 27.61 6.76 -14.21
CA GLY A 556 28.75 7.66 -14.06
C GLY A 556 29.34 7.76 -12.64
N MET A 557 28.70 7.17 -11.62
CA MET A 557 29.15 7.17 -10.22
C MET A 557 29.85 5.88 -9.78
N GLN A 558 30.00 4.89 -10.68
CA GLN A 558 30.60 3.58 -10.38
C GLN A 558 32.06 3.65 -9.89
#